data_AF-A0A3N2RBD4-F1
#
_entry.id   AF-A0A3N2RBD4-F1
#
_cell.length_a   1.000
_cell.length_b   1.000
_cell.length_c   1.000
_cell.angle_alpha   90.00
_cell.angle_beta   90.00
_cell.angle_gamma   90.00
#
_symmetry.space_group_name_H-M   'P 1'
#
loop_
_entity.id
_entity.type
_entity.pdbx_description
1 polymer ?
#
loop_
_entity_poly.entity_id
_entity_poly.type
_entity_poly.pdbx_seq_one_letter_code
_entity_poly.pdbx_strand_id
1 'polypeptide(L)'
;MNLTAVEITAVEIKAFVPARDFERAKAFYLALGFELPWSSDELAYVRHGDTSFLLQRFYVPEHAGNFMMHLLVENADDWYARARRRIG
;
A
#
# COMPACT_ATOMS: atom_id res chain seq x y z
N MET A 1 43.39 4.93 14.77
CA MET A 1 42.22 5.66 14.22
C MET A 1 41.00 4.80 14.44
N ASN A 2 40.12 5.19 15.37
CA ASN A 2 38.87 4.48 15.59
C ASN A 2 37.84 5.09 14.63
N LEU A 3 37.51 4.40 13.55
CA LEU A 3 36.37 4.77 12.72
C LEU A 3 35.12 4.45 13.55
N THR A 4 34.52 5.45 14.19
CA THR A 4 33.15 5.31 14.70
C THR A 4 32.29 4.99 13.49
N ALA A 5 31.89 3.73 13.35
CA ALA A 5 30.98 3.32 12.30
C ALA A 5 29.72 4.17 12.40
N VAL A 6 29.37 4.86 11.31
CA VAL A 6 28.07 5.52 11.21
C VAL A 6 27.03 4.43 11.30
N GLU A 7 26.12 4.54 12.26
CA GLU A 7 25.00 3.60 12.39
C GLU A 7 24.02 3.87 11.24
N ILE A 8 23.92 2.92 10.30
CA ILE A 8 23.05 3.03 9.13
C ILE A 8 21.79 2.19 9.42
N THR A 9 20.73 2.85 9.88
CA THR A 9 19.45 2.21 10.18
C THR A 9 18.39 2.64 9.17
N ALA A 10 17.82 1.67 8.45
CA ALA A 10 16.65 1.91 7.62
C ALA A 10 15.39 1.93 8.50
N VAL A 11 14.57 2.97 8.35
CA VAL A 11 13.28 3.07 9.06
C VAL A 11 12.21 2.25 8.34
N GLU A 12 12.13 2.37 7.01
CA GLU A 12 11.13 1.66 6.21
C GLU A 12 11.49 1.68 4.71
N ILE A 13 10.92 0.74 3.95
CA ILE A 13 10.91 0.73 2.49
C ILE A 13 9.48 0.49 2.01
N LYS A 14 9.04 1.20 0.97
CA LYS A 14 7.70 1.08 0.41
C LYS A 14 7.76 0.87 -1.10
N ALA A 15 6.94 -0.06 -1.59
CA ALA A 15 6.71 -0.21 -3.02
C ALA A 15 5.69 0.83 -3.51
N PHE A 16 5.84 1.21 -4.79
CA PHE A 16 4.83 1.97 -5.51
C PHE A 16 3.87 1.00 -6.19
N VAL A 17 2.60 1.05 -5.79
CA VAL A 17 1.51 0.24 -6.33
C VAL A 17 0.81 1.04 -7.43
N PRO A 18 0.81 0.57 -8.69
CA PRO A 18 0.17 1.28 -9.79
C PRO A 18 -1.36 1.24 -9.68
N ALA A 19 -2.02 2.37 -9.94
CA ALA A 19 -3.47 2.48 -9.96
C ALA A 19 -3.96 3.01 -11.31
N ARG A 20 -4.81 2.23 -11.99
CA ARG A 20 -5.50 2.67 -13.22
C ARG A 20 -6.50 3.79 -12.95
N ASP A 21 -7.30 3.59 -11.90
CA ASP A 21 -8.26 4.57 -11.39
C ASP A 21 -7.88 4.85 -9.94
N PHE A 22 -7.22 5.99 -9.72
CA PHE A 22 -6.61 6.31 -8.45
C PHE A 22 -7.64 6.53 -7.34
N GLU A 23 -8.73 7.25 -7.61
CA GLU A 23 -9.76 7.51 -6.60
C GLU A 23 -10.53 6.23 -6.26
N ARG A 24 -10.80 5.38 -7.26
CA ARG A 24 -11.38 4.05 -7.00
C ARG A 24 -10.44 3.17 -6.17
N ALA A 25 -9.13 3.21 -6.45
CA ALA A 25 -8.15 2.44 -5.68
C ALA A 25 -8.03 2.96 -4.23
N LYS A 26 -8.03 4.28 -3.99
CA LYS A 26 -8.10 4.85 -2.64
C LYS A 26 -9.34 4.37 -1.90
N ALA A 27 -10.51 4.45 -2.54
CA ALA A 27 -11.78 4.01 -1.96
C ALA A 27 -11.75 2.51 -1.62
N PHE A 28 -11.15 1.68 -2.47
CA PHE A 28 -10.95 0.25 -2.20
C PHE A 28 -10.16 0.02 -0.91
N TYR A 29 -8.99 0.67 -0.75
CA TYR A 29 -8.15 0.46 0.42
C TYR A 29 -8.79 1.03 1.70
N LEU A 30 -9.48 2.18 1.63
CA LEU A 30 -10.28 2.70 2.75
C LEU A 30 -11.39 1.73 3.16
N ALA A 31 -12.14 1.18 2.20
CA ALA A 31 -13.18 0.19 2.46
C ALA A 31 -12.61 -1.11 3.05
N LEU A 32 -11.39 -1.47 2.66
CA LEU A 32 -10.58 -2.55 3.21
C LEU A 32 -9.80 -2.14 4.47
N GLY A 33 -10.03 -0.94 5.02
CA GLY A 33 -9.63 -0.51 6.39
C GLY A 33 -8.21 -0.07 6.53
N PHE A 34 -7.54 0.13 5.40
CA PHE A 34 -6.36 0.95 5.40
C PHE A 34 -6.74 2.41 5.65
N GLU A 35 -5.76 3.14 6.15
CA GLU A 35 -5.78 4.58 6.30
C GLU A 35 -5.01 5.21 5.14
N LEU A 36 -5.35 6.46 4.82
CA LEU A 36 -4.55 7.31 3.94
C LEU A 36 -4.04 8.52 4.73
N PRO A 37 -2.97 8.39 5.53
CA PRO A 37 -2.49 9.49 6.37
C PRO A 37 -2.05 10.72 5.55
N TRP A 38 -1.71 10.51 4.28
CA TRP A 38 -1.38 11.57 3.35
C TRP A 38 -1.76 11.18 1.91
N SER A 39 -2.18 12.17 1.12
CA SER A 39 -2.48 12.04 -0.30
C SER A 39 -2.24 13.36 -1.02
N SER A 40 -1.75 13.27 -2.25
CA SER A 40 -1.84 14.30 -3.28
C SER A 40 -2.75 13.84 -4.42
N ASP A 41 -2.75 14.58 -5.53
CA ASP A 41 -3.43 14.19 -6.76
C ASP A 41 -2.77 12.99 -7.45
N GLU A 42 -1.49 12.71 -7.19
CA GLU A 42 -0.70 11.69 -7.91
C GLU A 42 -0.24 10.52 -7.03
N LEU A 43 -0.12 10.72 -5.72
CA LEU A 43 0.45 9.74 -4.80
C LEU A 43 -0.30 9.73 -3.47
N ALA A 44 -0.53 8.55 -2.92
CA ALA A 44 -1.14 8.40 -1.60
C ALA A 44 -0.32 7.45 -0.74
N TYR A 45 -0.07 7.85 0.50
CA TYR A 45 0.48 6.98 1.51
C TYR A 45 -0.65 6.12 2.07
N VAL A 46 -0.56 4.80 1.92
CA VAL A 46 -1.60 3.85 2.36
C VAL A 46 -1.01 2.93 3.42
N ARG A 47 -1.68 2.77 4.57
CA ARG A 47 -1.20 1.91 5.65
C ARG A 47 -2.30 1.20 6.43
N HIS A 48 -1.96 0.08 7.06
CA HIS A 48 -2.76 -0.59 8.08
C HIS A 48 -1.82 -0.97 9.23
N GLY A 49 -1.84 -0.20 10.32
CA GLY A 49 -0.79 -0.26 11.35
C GLY A 49 0.58 0.05 10.74
N ASP A 50 1.52 -0.89 10.89
CA ASP A 50 2.89 -0.78 10.36
C ASP A 50 3.05 -1.38 8.95
N THR A 51 1.99 -1.97 8.39
CA THR A 51 2.02 -2.48 7.01
C THR A 51 1.64 -1.37 6.04
N SER A 52 2.48 -1.08 5.05
CA SER A 52 2.24 0.09 4.21
C SER A 52 2.83 0.02 2.79
N PHE A 53 2.31 0.89 1.92
CA PHE A 53 2.79 1.06 0.54
C PHE A 53 2.43 2.47 0.03
N LEU A 54 2.93 2.83 -1.15
CA LEU A 54 2.57 4.06 -1.85
C LEU A 54 1.65 3.73 -3.02
N LEU A 55 0.43 4.23 -3.02
CA LEU A 55 -0.48 4.12 -4.16
C LEU A 55 -0.20 5.26 -5.14
N GLN A 56 -0.03 4.95 -6.43
CA GLN A 56 0.35 5.94 -7.43
C GLN A 56 -0.66 6.02 -8.57
N ARG A 57 -1.02 7.24 -9.00
CA ARG A 57 -1.78 7.51 -10.24
C ARG A 57 -0.88 7.33 -11.46
N PHE A 58 -0.33 6.13 -11.61
CA PHE A 58 0.52 5.75 -12.73
C PHE A 58 0.10 4.36 -13.18
N TYR A 59 -0.26 4.24 -14.46
CA TYR A 59 -0.71 2.99 -15.03
C TYR A 59 -0.05 2.75 -16.39
N VAL A 60 0.88 1.80 -16.39
CA VAL A 60 1.41 1.18 -17.60
C VAL A 60 0.91 -0.26 -17.60
N PRO A 61 0.12 -0.70 -18.60
CA PRO A 61 -0.52 -2.02 -18.61
C PRO A 61 0.44 -3.18 -18.33
N GLU A 62 1.62 -3.18 -18.96
CA GLU A 62 2.62 -4.24 -18.83
C GLU A 62 3.23 -4.26 -17.42
N HIS A 63 3.46 -3.08 -16.83
CA HIS A 63 3.96 -2.99 -15.46
C HIS A 63 2.90 -3.41 -14.45
N ALA A 64 1.69 -2.85 -14.57
CA ALA A 64 0.59 -3.13 -13.65
C ALA A 64 0.12 -4.59 -13.74
N GLY A 65 0.12 -5.18 -14.93
CA GLY A 65 -0.25 -6.59 -15.14
C GLY A 65 0.76 -7.59 -14.56
N ASN A 66 2.00 -7.17 -14.30
CA ASN A 66 3.03 -7.99 -13.66
C ASN A 66 3.30 -7.57 -12.21
N PHE A 67 2.62 -6.53 -11.70
CA PHE A 67 2.79 -6.08 -10.34
C PHE A 67 2.04 -7.02 -9.38
N MET A 68 2.77 -7.60 -8.43
CA MET A 68 2.22 -8.51 -7.43
C MET A 68 2.41 -7.94 -6.03
N MET A 69 1.37 -8.02 -5.21
CA MET A 69 1.43 -7.70 -3.78
C MET A 69 0.86 -8.88 -3.00
N HIS A 70 1.57 -9.26 -1.94
CA HIS A 70 1.12 -10.30 -1.02
C HIS A 70 0.88 -9.67 0.35
N LEU A 71 -0.36 -9.68 0.81
CA LEU A 71 -0.74 -9.22 2.15
C LEU A 71 -0.96 -10.45 3.04
N LEU A 72 -0.05 -10.67 3.98
CA LEU A 72 -0.23 -11.67 5.03
C LEU A 72 -1.09 -11.06 6.15
N VAL A 73 -2.14 -11.77 6.55
CA VAL A 73 -3.08 -11.34 7.60
C VAL A 73 -3.31 -12.47 8.59
N GLU A 74 -3.65 -12.13 9.83
CA GLU A 74 -3.89 -13.13 10.89
C GLU A 74 -5.09 -14.03 10.58
N ASN A 75 -6.18 -13.47 10.04
CA ASN A 75 -7.37 -14.21 9.65
C ASN A 75 -7.89 -13.76 8.27
N ALA A 76 -7.65 -14.56 7.23
CA ALA A 76 -8.08 -14.24 5.88
C ALA A 76 -9.61 -14.23 5.71
N ASP A 77 -10.35 -15.00 6.50
CA ASP A 77 -11.82 -15.08 6.40
C ASP A 77 -12.48 -13.76 6.84
N ASP A 78 -11.96 -13.12 7.88
CA ASP A 78 -12.47 -11.82 8.36
C ASP A 78 -12.22 -10.71 7.33
N TRP A 79 -11.04 -10.71 6.71
CA TRP A 79 -10.70 -9.79 5.63
C TRP A 79 -11.59 -10.00 4.40
N TYR A 80 -11.82 -11.25 4.01
CA TYR A 80 -12.72 -11.60 2.92
C TYR A 80 -14.18 -11.18 3.21
N ALA A 81 -14.70 -11.50 4.39
CA ALA A 81 -16.04 -11.10 4.81
C ALA A 81 -16.22 -9.59 4.81
N ARG A 82 -15.18 -8.84 5.21
CA ARG A 82 -15.19 -7.38 5.14
C ARG A 82 -15.19 -6.87 3.71
N ALA A 83 -14.32 -7.37 2.85
CA ALA A 83 -14.28 -6.99 1.44
C ALA A 83 -15.65 -7.21 0.77
N ARG A 84 -16.27 -8.38 0.99
CA ARG A 84 -17.62 -8.68 0.47
C ARG A 84 -18.70 -7.70 0.92
N ARG A 85 -18.65 -7.22 2.17
CA ARG A 85 -19.67 -6.30 2.71
C ARG A 85 -19.49 -4.85 2.28
N ARG A 86 -18.27 -4.44 1.92
CA ARG A 86 -17.92 -3.01 1.72
C ARG A 86 -17.56 -2.65 0.29
N ILE A 87 -17.25 -3.63 -0.55
CA ILE A 87 -16.69 -3.44 -1.90
C ILE A 87 -17.53 -4.17 -2.95
N GLY A 88 -18.15 -5.29 -2.57
CA GLY A 88 -19.02 -6.11 -3.42
C GLY A 88 -20.43 -5.59 -3.56
#